data_AF-A0AAJ0GS90-F1
#
_entry.id   AF-A0AAJ0GS90-F1
#
_cell.length_a   1.000
_cell.length_b   1.000
_cell.length_c   1.000
_cell.angle_alpha   90.00
_cell.angle_beta   90.00
_cell.angle_gamma   90.00
#
_symmetry.space_group_name_H-M   'P 1'
#
loop_
_entity.id
_entity.type
_entity.pdbx_description
1 polymer ?
#
loop_
_entity_poly.entity_id
_entity_poly.type
_entity_poly.pdbx_seq_one_letter_code
_entity_poly.pdbx_strand_id
1 'polypeptide(L)'
;MAAGISMSKTAESSRESSADWLGLMNVIPARLRNSLVLGTVAYDFYNEDSYEMTNPGVYAIGIAIKGRKGEFLTVAGIEKVSQCMVDYCQVWKTWEARSGDWSQMTVPERQYMAHAAAVDSVYRGVNKDMTPRFVGGPAIYEKTMMYISWLQKRAERGQAFDETKAVSQRQSPIYVGCTGESIASASAHHDPKGGLCNSSPLLALTLRCIKHEFPNLEPEVIAKCVVPAWRAEHVPLGDHLVTILASSMFYQGRLNIDQPGDGIEAELAKLKEFAERDLYTEYRVAFEKEVEKFQALKKQYDEANEWLYVVRDARRALQAYNAEVAGSRNVEVLRSPDISSFAEEEQ
;
A
#
# COMPACT_ATOMS: atom_id res chain seq x y z
N MET A 1 29.12 -19.01 -26.33
CA MET A 1 28.28 -18.11 -27.16
C MET A 1 27.37 -17.34 -26.22
N ALA A 2 27.70 -16.08 -25.94
CA ALA A 2 26.84 -15.20 -25.15
C ALA A 2 25.71 -14.70 -26.06
N ALA A 3 24.47 -15.05 -25.74
CA ALA A 3 23.30 -14.53 -26.44
C ALA A 3 23.23 -13.02 -26.15
N GLY A 4 23.46 -12.21 -27.18
CA GLY A 4 23.33 -10.76 -27.10
C GLY A 4 21.88 -10.39 -26.79
N ILE A 5 21.63 -9.88 -25.59
CA ILE A 5 20.34 -9.27 -25.24
C ILE A 5 20.20 -8.02 -26.11
N SER A 6 19.26 -8.05 -27.04
CA SER A 6 18.98 -6.95 -27.96
C SER A 6 18.40 -5.77 -27.16
N MET A 7 19.16 -4.68 -27.06
CA MET A 7 18.75 -3.48 -26.31
C MET A 7 17.43 -2.85 -26.79
N SER A 8 17.04 -3.07 -28.06
CA SER A 8 15.75 -2.60 -28.58
C SER A 8 14.56 -3.37 -28.00
N LYS A 9 14.68 -4.70 -27.84
CA LYS A 9 13.65 -5.52 -27.18
C LYS A 9 13.48 -5.16 -25.70
N THR A 10 14.57 -4.80 -25.02
CA THR A 10 14.53 -4.34 -23.62
C THR A 10 13.85 -2.98 -23.49
N ALA A 11 14.08 -2.06 -24.43
CA ALA A 11 13.46 -0.75 -24.44
C ALA A 11 11.95 -0.79 -24.77
N GLU A 12 11.54 -1.66 -25.71
CA GLU A 12 10.12 -1.89 -26.03
C GLU A 12 9.40 -2.56 -24.85
N SER A 13 9.97 -3.61 -24.26
CA SER A 13 9.43 -4.25 -23.06
C SER A 13 9.31 -3.29 -21.87
N SER A 14 10.27 -2.37 -21.70
CA SER A 14 10.22 -1.34 -20.67
C SER A 14 9.16 -0.25 -20.94
N ARG A 15 8.94 0.11 -22.21
CA ARG A 15 7.90 1.08 -22.61
C ARG A 15 6.50 0.50 -22.48
N GLU A 16 6.29 -0.74 -22.91
CA GLU A 16 5.02 -1.46 -22.75
C GLU A 16 4.68 -1.61 -21.27
N SER A 17 5.65 -2.02 -20.45
CA SER A 17 5.48 -2.07 -19.00
C SER A 17 5.06 -0.71 -18.42
N SER A 18 5.70 0.39 -18.82
CA SER A 18 5.37 1.73 -18.31
C SER A 18 3.95 2.19 -18.66
N ALA A 19 3.43 1.82 -19.84
CA ALA A 19 2.07 2.13 -20.24
C ALA A 19 1.04 1.33 -19.42
N ASP A 20 1.32 0.04 -19.18
CA ASP A 20 0.46 -0.82 -18.37
C ASP A 20 0.42 -0.37 -16.91
N TRP A 21 1.56 0.01 -16.33
CA TRP A 21 1.63 0.58 -14.98
C TRP A 21 0.75 1.84 -14.84
N LEU A 22 0.80 2.74 -15.82
CA LEU A 22 -0.06 3.92 -15.85
C LEU A 22 -1.53 3.55 -16.06
N GLY A 23 -1.83 2.59 -16.93
CA GLY A 23 -3.18 2.07 -17.12
C GLY A 23 -3.77 1.52 -15.82
N LEU A 24 -3.04 0.64 -15.14
CA LEU A 24 -3.43 0.06 -13.86
C LEU A 24 -3.56 1.12 -12.76
N MET A 25 -2.72 2.15 -12.75
CA MET A 25 -2.84 3.24 -11.77
C MET A 25 -4.11 4.10 -11.98
N ASN A 26 -4.54 4.27 -13.22
CA ASN A 26 -5.71 5.09 -13.57
C ASN A 26 -7.04 4.37 -13.37
N VAL A 27 -7.06 3.03 -13.47
CA VAL A 27 -8.27 2.27 -13.16
C VAL A 27 -8.60 2.24 -11.67
N ILE A 28 -7.62 2.48 -10.79
CA ILE A 28 -7.87 2.57 -9.35
C ILE A 28 -8.66 3.86 -9.07
N PRO A 29 -9.89 3.78 -8.52
CA PRO A 29 -10.68 4.96 -8.20
C PRO A 29 -9.91 5.92 -7.30
N ALA A 30 -9.98 7.23 -7.58
CA ALA A 30 -9.18 8.23 -6.86
C ALA A 30 -9.35 8.17 -5.33
N ARG A 31 -10.59 7.91 -4.85
CA ARG A 31 -10.88 7.71 -3.43
C ARG A 31 -10.15 6.50 -2.86
N LEU A 32 -10.21 5.34 -3.54
CA LEU A 32 -9.52 4.12 -3.10
C LEU A 32 -8.00 4.32 -3.12
N ARG A 33 -7.46 4.92 -4.18
CA ARG A 33 -6.05 5.27 -4.28
C ARG A 33 -5.59 6.15 -3.10
N ASN A 34 -6.34 7.19 -2.76
CA ASN A 34 -6.03 8.04 -1.61
C ASN A 34 -6.10 7.25 -0.30
N SER A 35 -7.08 6.36 -0.17
CA SER A 35 -7.24 5.53 1.03
C SER A 35 -6.10 4.51 1.20
N LEU A 36 -5.56 3.97 0.10
CA LEU A 36 -4.36 3.12 0.12
C LEU A 36 -3.16 3.89 0.65
N VAL A 37 -2.87 5.05 0.07
CA VAL A 37 -1.73 5.90 0.46
C VAL A 37 -1.85 6.35 1.91
N LEU A 38 -3.05 6.73 2.34
CA LEU A 38 -3.30 7.18 3.70
C LEU A 38 -3.41 6.04 4.71
N GLY A 39 -3.52 4.78 4.30
CA GLY A 39 -3.71 3.67 5.23
C GLY A 39 -5.14 3.58 5.80
N THR A 40 -6.15 4.15 5.13
CA THR A 40 -7.52 4.33 5.65
C THR A 40 -8.57 3.47 4.96
N VAL A 41 -8.16 2.44 4.18
CA VAL A 41 -9.07 1.55 3.44
C VAL A 41 -10.21 1.01 4.30
N ALA A 42 -9.92 0.48 5.50
CA ALA A 42 -10.96 -0.05 6.37
C ALA A 42 -11.96 1.00 6.85
N TYR A 43 -11.48 2.22 7.12
CA TYR A 43 -12.30 3.34 7.58
C TYR A 43 -13.19 3.87 6.45
N ASP A 44 -12.57 4.19 5.31
CA ASP A 44 -13.27 4.85 4.20
C ASP A 44 -14.30 3.94 3.56
N PHE A 45 -14.13 2.62 3.63
CA PHE A 45 -14.95 1.65 2.92
C PHE A 45 -15.76 0.71 3.83
N TYR A 46 -15.85 1.02 5.12
CA TYR A 46 -16.48 0.17 6.13
C TYR A 46 -17.92 -0.26 5.81
N ASN A 47 -18.74 0.67 5.32
CA ASN A 47 -20.16 0.46 5.04
C ASN A 47 -20.45 0.17 3.56
N GLU A 48 -19.42 -0.02 2.73
CA GLU A 48 -19.59 -0.22 1.31
C GLU A 48 -19.59 -1.71 0.98
N ASP A 49 -20.52 -2.13 0.13
CA ASP A 49 -20.61 -3.51 -0.33
C ASP A 49 -19.35 -3.93 -1.10
N SER A 50 -19.06 -5.22 -1.05
CA SER A 50 -17.94 -5.88 -1.72
C SER A 50 -18.23 -6.20 -3.20
N TYR A 51 -19.08 -5.41 -3.87
CA TYR A 51 -19.68 -5.74 -5.17
C TYR A 51 -18.65 -6.09 -6.28
N GLU A 52 -17.42 -5.58 -6.19
CA GLU A 52 -16.35 -5.79 -7.19
C GLU A 52 -15.44 -7.02 -6.91
N MET A 53 -15.78 -7.87 -5.95
CA MET A 53 -14.89 -8.96 -5.51
C MET A 53 -15.09 -10.30 -6.25
N THR A 54 -15.95 -10.35 -7.27
CA THR A 54 -16.20 -11.60 -8.02
C THR A 54 -15.08 -11.95 -9.00
N ASN A 55 -14.27 -10.97 -9.39
CA ASN A 55 -13.19 -11.15 -10.37
C ASN A 55 -11.85 -11.42 -9.68
N PRO A 56 -10.90 -12.06 -10.38
CA PRO A 56 -9.50 -12.11 -9.99
C PRO A 56 -8.84 -10.74 -10.01
N GLY A 57 -7.68 -10.67 -9.39
CA GLY A 57 -6.88 -9.45 -9.34
C GLY A 57 -6.27 -9.21 -7.97
N VAL A 58 -6.06 -7.93 -7.69
CA VAL A 58 -5.32 -7.42 -6.54
C VAL A 58 -6.28 -6.72 -5.61
N TYR A 59 -6.16 -7.01 -4.33
CA TYR A 59 -7.02 -6.49 -3.28
C TYR A 59 -6.20 -5.96 -2.11
N ALA A 60 -6.80 -5.04 -1.37
CA ALA A 60 -6.24 -4.50 -0.13
C ALA A 60 -7.17 -4.84 1.03
N ILE A 61 -6.56 -5.16 2.17
CA ILE A 61 -7.21 -5.46 3.43
C ILE A 61 -6.76 -4.45 4.47
N GLY A 62 -7.71 -3.79 5.10
CA GLY A 62 -7.50 -3.06 6.34
C GLY A 62 -8.15 -3.78 7.53
N ILE A 63 -7.71 -3.44 8.74
CA ILE A 63 -8.26 -3.97 9.99
C ILE A 63 -9.16 -2.91 10.62
N ALA A 64 -10.42 -3.26 10.87
CA ALA A 64 -11.38 -2.45 11.61
C ALA A 64 -11.72 -3.12 12.94
N ILE A 65 -12.29 -2.34 13.87
CA ILE A 65 -12.92 -2.87 15.08
C ILE A 65 -14.43 -2.72 14.95
N LYS A 66 -15.17 -3.82 15.11
CA LYS A 66 -16.62 -3.81 15.05
C LYS A 66 -17.21 -2.81 16.03
N GLY A 67 -18.16 -2.02 15.54
CA GLY A 67 -18.79 -0.95 16.31
C GLY A 67 -18.02 0.37 16.33
N ARG A 68 -16.83 0.43 15.69
CA ARG A 68 -16.04 1.67 15.54
C ARG A 68 -16.04 2.22 14.11
N LYS A 69 -17.01 1.83 13.27
CA LYS A 69 -17.22 2.39 11.91
C LYS A 69 -15.95 2.40 11.06
N GLY A 70 -15.18 1.31 11.09
CA GLY A 70 -13.95 1.17 10.32
C GLY A 70 -12.69 1.74 10.98
N GLU A 71 -12.81 2.37 12.15
CA GLU A 71 -11.63 2.77 12.93
C GLU A 71 -10.91 1.55 13.51
N PHE A 72 -9.60 1.71 13.61
CA PHE A 72 -8.67 0.76 14.18
C PHE A 72 -8.51 0.98 15.70
N LEU A 73 -7.36 0.57 16.23
CA LEU A 73 -7.02 0.71 17.63
C LEU A 73 -6.67 2.15 18.01
N THR A 74 -6.76 2.42 19.30
CA THR A 74 -6.18 3.61 19.92
C THR A 74 -4.67 3.45 20.10
N VAL A 75 -3.97 4.52 20.49
CA VAL A 75 -2.54 4.45 20.82
C VAL A 75 -2.28 3.41 21.92
N ALA A 76 -3.04 3.43 23.01
CA ALA A 76 -2.93 2.44 24.08
C ALA A 76 -3.21 1.01 23.58
N GLY A 77 -4.14 0.87 22.62
CA GLY A 77 -4.41 -0.40 21.95
C GLY A 77 -3.20 -0.94 21.18
N ILE A 78 -2.54 -0.08 20.41
CA ILE A 78 -1.35 -0.44 19.63
C ILE A 78 -0.19 -0.85 20.56
N GLU A 79 0.02 -0.14 21.68
CA GLU A 79 1.06 -0.48 22.66
C GLU A 79 0.87 -1.90 23.21
N LYS A 80 -0.34 -2.23 23.68
CA LYS A 80 -0.63 -3.57 24.21
C LYS A 80 -0.48 -4.67 23.16
N VAL A 81 -1.01 -4.45 21.96
CA VAL A 81 -0.87 -5.42 20.86
C VAL A 81 0.58 -5.61 20.47
N SER A 82 1.36 -4.53 20.38
CA SER A 82 2.78 -4.63 20.06
C SER A 82 3.55 -5.40 21.14
N GLN A 83 3.21 -5.21 22.42
CA GLN A 83 3.80 -5.94 23.53
C GLN A 83 3.42 -7.42 23.49
N CYS A 84 2.14 -7.75 23.25
CA CYS A 84 1.71 -9.14 23.07
C CYS A 84 2.47 -9.83 21.93
N MET A 85 2.74 -9.12 20.82
CA MET A 85 3.57 -9.65 19.74
C MET A 85 5.05 -9.84 20.16
N VAL A 86 5.63 -8.94 20.97
CA VAL A 86 6.98 -9.13 21.55
C VAL A 86 7.04 -10.38 22.41
N ASP A 87 6.07 -10.55 23.30
CA ASP A 87 6.00 -11.69 24.21
C ASP A 87 5.83 -13.00 23.42
N TYR A 88 5.02 -12.99 22.36
CA TYR A 88 4.88 -14.10 21.42
C TYR A 88 6.21 -14.43 20.70
N CYS A 89 6.92 -13.42 20.21
CA CYS A 89 8.24 -13.60 19.59
C CYS A 89 9.29 -14.15 20.57
N GLN A 90 9.21 -13.78 21.85
CA GLN A 90 10.10 -14.30 22.88
C GLN A 90 9.91 -15.82 23.08
N VAL A 91 8.68 -16.33 22.97
CA VAL A 91 8.41 -17.78 23.00
C VAL A 91 9.13 -18.49 21.87
N TRP A 92 9.10 -17.93 20.66
CA TRP A 92 9.79 -18.53 19.52
C TRP A 92 11.31 -18.59 19.73
N LYS A 93 11.93 -17.53 20.25
CA LYS A 93 13.37 -17.56 20.56
C LYS A 93 13.72 -18.64 21.58
N THR A 94 12.88 -18.78 22.61
CA THR A 94 13.07 -19.81 23.64
C THR A 94 12.87 -21.21 23.05
N TRP A 95 11.85 -21.40 22.21
CA TRP A 95 11.61 -22.65 21.50
C TRP A 95 12.81 -23.03 20.63
N GLU A 96 13.34 -22.09 19.85
CA GLU A 96 14.50 -22.27 18.98
C GLU A 96 15.77 -22.59 19.77
N ALA A 97 16.05 -21.85 20.85
CA ALA A 97 17.21 -22.09 21.71
C ALA A 97 17.21 -23.48 22.37
N ARG A 98 16.02 -24.12 22.45
CA ARG A 98 15.83 -25.45 22.99
C ARG A 98 15.67 -26.52 21.91
N SER A 99 15.83 -26.18 20.64
CA SER A 99 15.58 -27.08 19.51
C SER A 99 14.19 -27.73 19.55
N GLY A 100 13.19 -27.00 20.07
CA GLY A 100 11.83 -27.47 20.24
C GLY A 100 11.57 -28.41 21.43
N ASP A 101 12.55 -28.67 22.29
CA ASP A 101 12.38 -29.54 23.46
C ASP A 101 11.82 -28.77 24.68
N TRP A 102 10.53 -28.97 24.93
CA TRP A 102 9.81 -28.43 26.09
C TRP A 102 9.75 -29.37 27.31
N SER A 103 10.44 -30.51 27.31
CA SER A 103 10.36 -31.51 28.40
C SER A 103 10.79 -30.97 29.77
N GLN A 104 11.72 -30.00 29.81
CA GLN A 104 12.26 -29.40 31.03
C GLN A 104 12.10 -27.87 31.05
N MET A 105 10.86 -27.39 30.93
CA MET A 105 10.56 -25.96 31.07
C MET A 105 10.75 -25.48 32.52
N THR A 106 11.47 -24.37 32.65
CA THR A 106 11.45 -23.51 33.83
C THR A 106 10.07 -22.87 34.03
N VAL A 107 9.83 -22.29 35.21
CA VAL A 107 8.56 -21.59 35.50
C VAL A 107 8.31 -20.42 34.53
N PRO A 108 9.28 -19.54 34.24
CA PRO A 108 9.08 -18.46 33.26
C PRO A 108 8.77 -18.98 31.84
N GLU A 109 9.45 -20.04 31.39
CA GLU A 109 9.18 -20.61 30.06
C GLU A 109 7.76 -21.17 29.94
N ARG A 110 7.24 -21.79 31.00
CA ARG A 110 5.84 -22.22 31.05
C ARG A 110 4.87 -21.05 30.91
N GLN A 111 5.18 -19.90 31.50
CA GLN A 111 4.33 -18.70 31.40
C GLN A 111 4.35 -18.14 29.98
N TYR A 112 5.53 -18.02 29.37
CA TYR A 112 5.65 -17.60 27.97
C TYR A 112 4.89 -18.56 27.04
N MET A 113 5.07 -19.87 27.20
CA MET A 113 4.37 -20.85 26.37
C MET A 113 2.85 -20.80 26.58
N ALA A 114 2.38 -20.63 27.82
CA ALA A 114 0.96 -20.45 28.10
C ALA A 114 0.39 -19.20 27.40
N HIS A 115 1.15 -18.10 27.37
CA HIS A 115 0.77 -16.89 26.64
C HIS A 115 0.65 -17.14 25.13
N ALA A 116 1.68 -17.70 24.48
CA ALA A 116 1.61 -18.01 23.06
C ALA A 116 0.50 -19.02 22.72
N ALA A 117 0.28 -20.04 23.56
CA ALA A 117 -0.82 -20.98 23.38
C ALA A 117 -2.20 -20.29 23.47
N ALA A 118 -2.34 -19.30 24.35
CA ALA A 118 -3.56 -18.50 24.45
C ALA A 118 -3.78 -17.68 23.17
N VAL A 119 -2.75 -17.02 22.63
CA VAL A 119 -2.81 -16.29 21.35
C VAL A 119 -3.13 -17.24 20.17
N ASP A 120 -2.50 -18.42 20.12
CA ASP A 120 -2.74 -19.45 19.10
C ASP A 120 -4.14 -20.06 19.15
N SER A 121 -4.78 -20.03 20.32
CA SER A 121 -6.17 -20.50 20.51
C SER A 121 -7.22 -19.45 20.12
N VAL A 122 -6.82 -18.21 19.83
CA VAL A 122 -7.78 -17.20 19.35
C VAL A 122 -8.26 -17.60 17.95
N TYR A 123 -9.58 -17.62 17.71
CA TYR A 123 -10.21 -18.07 16.45
C TYR A 123 -9.95 -19.53 16.03
N ARG A 124 -9.26 -20.33 16.84
CA ARG A 124 -8.96 -21.74 16.50
C ARG A 124 -8.82 -22.61 17.76
N GLY A 125 -8.90 -23.92 17.61
CA GLY A 125 -8.58 -24.84 18.71
C GLY A 125 -7.13 -24.74 19.19
N VAL A 126 -6.90 -25.26 20.40
CA VAL A 126 -5.60 -25.30 21.09
C VAL A 126 -4.51 -25.88 20.20
N ASN A 127 -3.33 -25.25 20.24
CA ASN A 127 -2.17 -25.75 19.54
C ASN A 127 -1.50 -26.90 20.28
N LYS A 128 -1.53 -28.11 19.71
CA LYS A 128 -1.04 -29.34 20.37
C LYS A 128 0.47 -29.50 20.29
N ASP A 129 1.10 -28.97 19.24
CA ASP A 129 2.54 -29.11 19.00
C ASP A 129 3.38 -28.11 19.81
N MET A 130 2.73 -27.14 20.48
CA MET A 130 3.38 -26.07 21.25
C MET A 130 4.46 -25.31 20.45
N THR A 131 4.36 -25.34 19.11
CA THR A 131 5.24 -24.59 18.21
C THR A 131 4.58 -23.27 17.87
N PRO A 132 5.25 -22.12 18.05
CA PRO A 132 4.69 -20.83 17.66
C PRO A 132 4.34 -20.81 16.17
N ARG A 133 3.03 -20.74 15.85
CA ARG A 133 2.54 -20.89 14.47
C ARG A 133 2.92 -19.76 13.52
N PHE A 134 2.92 -18.53 14.01
CA PHE A 134 3.08 -17.34 13.18
C PHE A 134 4.53 -16.86 13.01
N VAL A 135 5.46 -17.46 13.76
CA VAL A 135 6.88 -17.18 13.67
C VAL A 135 7.57 -18.52 13.44
N GLY A 136 7.69 -18.92 12.17
CA GLY A 136 8.14 -20.27 11.78
C GLY A 136 9.67 -20.43 11.61
N GLY A 137 10.45 -19.38 11.85
CA GLY A 137 11.90 -19.42 11.65
C GLY A 137 12.57 -18.04 11.75
N PRO A 138 13.91 -17.97 11.70
CA PRO A 138 14.68 -16.74 11.92
C PRO A 138 14.27 -15.59 11.01
N ALA A 139 14.06 -15.86 9.72
CA ALA A 139 13.65 -14.84 8.77
C ALA A 139 12.28 -14.23 9.14
N ILE A 140 11.28 -15.06 9.47
CA ILE A 140 9.96 -14.55 9.87
C ILE A 140 10.03 -13.81 11.21
N TYR A 141 10.86 -14.28 12.13
CA TYR A 141 11.11 -13.59 13.40
C TYR A 141 11.66 -12.18 13.17
N GLU A 142 12.70 -12.01 12.36
CA GLU A 142 13.29 -10.70 12.06
C GLU A 142 12.27 -9.75 11.41
N LYS A 143 11.51 -10.26 10.43
CA LYS A 143 10.45 -9.50 9.77
C LYS A 143 9.36 -9.06 10.76
N THR A 144 8.97 -9.94 11.67
CA THR A 144 7.98 -9.67 12.72
C THR A 144 8.48 -8.62 13.70
N MET A 145 9.73 -8.73 14.16
CA MET A 145 10.35 -7.74 15.05
C MET A 145 10.45 -6.36 14.41
N MET A 146 10.73 -6.28 13.11
CA MET A 146 10.73 -5.00 12.42
C MET A 146 9.32 -4.39 12.33
N TYR A 147 8.29 -5.20 12.04
CA TYR A 147 6.91 -4.75 12.07
C TYR A 147 6.49 -4.26 13.48
N ILE A 148 6.85 -5.00 14.53
CA ILE A 148 6.63 -4.59 15.93
C ILE A 148 7.27 -3.21 16.21
N SER A 149 8.52 -3.01 15.78
CA SER A 149 9.21 -1.72 15.99
C SER A 149 8.48 -0.55 15.33
N TRP A 150 7.80 -0.79 14.20
CA TRP A 150 6.99 0.22 13.54
C TRP A 150 5.67 0.49 14.26
N LEU A 151 5.02 -0.54 14.81
CA LEU A 151 3.84 -0.35 15.66
C LEU A 151 4.17 0.48 16.90
N GLN A 152 5.31 0.20 17.54
CA GLN A 152 5.80 0.96 18.68
C GLN A 152 6.08 2.42 18.30
N LYS A 153 6.83 2.68 17.22
CA LYS A 153 7.05 4.04 16.69
C LYS A 153 5.74 4.77 16.36
N ARG A 154 4.76 4.04 15.83
CA ARG A 154 3.43 4.61 15.53
C ARG A 154 2.70 5.01 16.80
N ALA A 155 2.75 4.18 17.86
CA ALA A 155 2.17 4.52 19.16
C ALA A 155 2.87 5.74 19.79
N GLU A 156 4.20 5.76 19.80
CA GLU A 156 5.02 6.89 20.29
C GLU A 156 4.65 8.20 19.58
N ARG A 157 4.60 8.19 18.24
CA ARG A 157 4.20 9.37 17.46
C ARG A 157 2.75 9.74 17.69
N GLY A 158 1.87 8.75 17.82
CA GLY A 158 0.45 8.97 18.10
C GLY A 158 0.22 9.66 19.44
N GLN A 159 1.01 9.32 20.47
CA GLN A 159 0.94 9.97 21.79
C GLN A 159 1.21 11.48 21.72
N ALA A 160 2.04 11.93 20.78
CA ALA A 160 2.28 13.36 20.58
C ALA A 160 1.04 14.12 20.04
N PHE A 161 0.06 13.42 19.46
CA PHE A 161 -1.18 13.99 18.95
C PHE A 161 -2.40 13.69 19.83
N ASP A 162 -2.32 12.64 20.66
CA ASP A 162 -3.36 12.25 21.61
C ASP A 162 -2.71 11.79 22.93
N GLU A 163 -2.54 12.74 23.85
CA GLU A 163 -1.97 12.48 25.19
C GLU A 163 -2.80 11.48 26.00
N THR A 164 -4.11 11.41 25.75
CA THR A 164 -5.02 10.49 26.47
C THR A 164 -4.89 9.05 25.99
N LYS A 165 -4.31 8.85 24.80
CA LYS A 165 -4.18 7.56 24.11
C LYS A 165 -5.51 6.84 23.87
N ALA A 166 -6.63 7.56 23.93
CA ALA A 166 -7.98 7.02 23.90
C ALA A 166 -8.69 7.19 22.55
N VAL A 167 -8.15 8.01 21.64
CA VAL A 167 -8.74 8.25 20.33
C VAL A 167 -8.45 7.07 19.40
N SER A 168 -9.50 6.51 18.80
CA SER A 168 -9.38 5.41 17.84
C SER A 168 -8.84 5.95 16.51
N GLN A 169 -7.89 5.25 15.90
CA GLN A 169 -7.23 5.73 14.69
C GLN A 169 -7.99 5.31 13.43
N ARG A 170 -8.18 6.23 12.49
CA ARG A 170 -8.75 5.91 11.16
C ARG A 170 -7.82 5.05 10.30
N GLN A 171 -6.52 5.22 10.49
CA GLN A 171 -5.52 4.47 9.76
C GLN A 171 -5.37 3.07 10.37
N SER A 172 -5.20 2.03 9.56
CA SER A 172 -4.82 0.69 9.99
C SER A 172 -3.59 0.20 9.22
N PRO A 173 -2.87 -0.82 9.70
CA PRO A 173 -2.01 -1.59 8.82
C PRO A 173 -2.82 -2.13 7.64
N ILE A 174 -2.20 -2.18 6.46
CA ILE A 174 -2.78 -2.69 5.22
C ILE A 174 -2.00 -3.95 4.82
N TYR A 175 -2.74 -4.97 4.41
CA TYR A 175 -2.24 -6.12 3.68
C TYR A 175 -2.68 -5.99 2.23
N VAL A 176 -1.80 -6.27 1.29
CA VAL A 176 -2.11 -6.37 -0.14
C VAL A 176 -1.98 -7.84 -0.53
N GLY A 177 -2.98 -8.37 -1.22
CA GLY A 177 -2.94 -9.71 -1.76
C GLY A 177 -3.34 -9.70 -3.21
N CYS A 178 -2.95 -10.74 -3.93
CA CYS A 178 -3.41 -10.99 -5.29
C CYS A 178 -3.98 -12.40 -5.39
N THR A 179 -4.87 -12.61 -6.36
CA THR A 179 -5.41 -13.94 -6.65
C THR A 179 -5.80 -14.10 -8.11
N GLY A 180 -5.62 -15.31 -8.64
CA GLY A 180 -6.16 -15.77 -9.92
C GLY A 180 -7.60 -16.29 -9.86
N GLU A 181 -8.18 -16.42 -8.66
CA GLU A 181 -9.59 -16.74 -8.41
C GLU A 181 -10.38 -15.50 -8.03
N SER A 182 -11.66 -15.61 -7.68
CA SER A 182 -12.42 -14.46 -7.17
C SER A 182 -11.78 -13.88 -5.91
N ILE A 183 -11.60 -12.56 -5.86
CA ILE A 183 -11.12 -11.83 -4.68
C ILE A 183 -11.98 -12.11 -3.44
N ALA A 184 -13.29 -12.36 -3.58
CA ALA A 184 -14.20 -12.69 -2.49
C ALA A 184 -13.78 -14.00 -1.79
N SER A 185 -13.45 -15.03 -2.57
CA SER A 185 -12.94 -16.31 -2.04
C SER A 185 -11.60 -16.12 -1.33
N ALA A 186 -10.65 -15.43 -1.98
CA ALA A 186 -9.33 -15.20 -1.40
C ALA A 186 -9.41 -14.37 -0.10
N SER A 187 -10.21 -13.31 -0.09
CA SER A 187 -10.37 -12.46 1.09
C SER A 187 -11.07 -13.15 2.27
N ALA A 188 -11.91 -14.15 2.01
CA ALA A 188 -12.55 -14.95 3.08
C ALA A 188 -11.53 -15.74 3.91
N HIS A 189 -10.34 -16.06 3.38
CA HIS A 189 -9.25 -16.67 4.14
C HIS A 189 -8.67 -15.75 5.23
N HIS A 190 -8.98 -14.46 5.16
CA HIS A 190 -8.57 -13.44 6.12
C HIS A 190 -9.66 -13.09 7.12
N ASP A 191 -10.86 -13.69 7.03
CA ASP A 191 -11.91 -13.51 8.03
C ASP A 191 -11.50 -14.21 9.35
N PRO A 192 -11.47 -13.50 10.48
CA PRO A 192 -11.30 -14.10 11.81
C PRO A 192 -12.22 -15.29 12.07
N LYS A 193 -13.46 -15.28 11.56
CA LYS A 193 -14.41 -16.39 11.70
C LYS A 193 -13.97 -17.65 10.94
N GLY A 194 -13.18 -17.49 9.88
CA GLY A 194 -12.56 -18.58 9.13
C GLY A 194 -11.30 -19.15 9.78
N GLY A 195 -10.89 -18.64 10.94
CA GLY A 195 -9.75 -19.14 11.72
C GLY A 195 -8.37 -18.69 11.21
N LEU A 196 -8.31 -17.90 10.14
CA LEU A 196 -7.10 -17.25 9.59
C LEU A 196 -6.03 -18.24 9.11
N CYS A 197 -6.41 -19.45 8.69
CA CYS A 197 -5.46 -20.52 8.35
C CYS A 197 -4.57 -20.25 7.13
N ASN A 198 -5.07 -19.48 6.16
CA ASN A 198 -4.35 -19.13 4.93
C ASN A 198 -4.03 -17.63 4.87
N SER A 199 -3.97 -16.96 6.02
CA SER A 199 -3.62 -15.55 6.13
C SER A 199 -2.12 -15.33 6.20
N SER A 200 -1.66 -14.14 5.79
CA SER A 200 -0.30 -13.67 6.12
C SER A 200 -0.03 -13.84 7.61
N PRO A 201 1.12 -14.40 8.03
CA PRO A 201 1.44 -14.58 9.43
C PRO A 201 1.34 -13.29 10.27
N LEU A 202 1.72 -12.13 9.71
CA LEU A 202 1.60 -10.85 10.42
C LEU A 202 0.15 -10.39 10.58
N LEU A 203 -0.67 -10.55 9.55
CA LEU A 203 -2.10 -10.23 9.63
C LEU A 203 -2.78 -11.11 10.67
N ALA A 204 -2.55 -12.42 10.60
CA ALA A 204 -3.13 -13.37 11.53
C ALA A 204 -2.69 -13.13 12.97
N LEU A 205 -1.39 -12.94 13.21
CA LEU A 205 -0.85 -12.63 14.54
C LEU A 205 -1.41 -11.32 15.08
N THR A 206 -1.46 -10.26 14.26
CA THR A 206 -2.03 -8.96 14.66
C THR A 206 -3.49 -9.11 15.13
N LEU A 207 -4.34 -9.77 14.34
CA LEU A 207 -5.75 -9.99 14.68
C LEU A 207 -5.92 -10.81 15.97
N ARG A 208 -5.06 -11.80 16.18
CA ARG A 208 -5.08 -12.67 17.37
C ARG A 208 -4.63 -11.92 18.62
N CYS A 209 -3.56 -11.14 18.54
CA CYS A 209 -3.11 -10.27 19.63
C CYS A 209 -4.16 -9.22 20.00
N ILE A 210 -4.84 -8.61 19.01
CA ILE A 210 -5.95 -7.67 19.29
C ILE A 210 -7.04 -8.35 20.14
N LYS A 211 -7.49 -9.53 19.70
CA LYS A 211 -8.58 -10.24 20.39
C LYS A 211 -8.15 -10.84 21.73
N HIS A 212 -6.90 -11.25 21.87
CA HIS A 212 -6.33 -11.72 23.12
C HIS A 212 -6.27 -10.62 24.18
N GLU A 213 -5.68 -9.47 23.83
CA GLU A 213 -5.53 -8.32 24.73
C GLU A 213 -6.85 -7.62 25.04
N PHE A 214 -7.80 -7.71 24.11
CA PHE A 214 -9.11 -7.07 24.24
C PHE A 214 -10.24 -8.05 23.89
N PRO A 215 -10.64 -8.94 24.83
CA PRO A 215 -11.68 -9.94 24.59
C PRO A 215 -13.04 -9.36 24.16
N ASN A 216 -13.31 -8.11 24.54
CA ASN A 216 -14.52 -7.37 24.22
C ASN A 216 -14.46 -6.64 22.87
N LEU A 217 -13.30 -6.58 22.21
CA LEU A 217 -13.20 -6.11 20.85
C LEU A 217 -13.38 -7.27 19.88
N GLU A 218 -13.98 -6.96 18.74
CA GLU A 218 -14.13 -7.89 17.63
C GLU A 218 -13.46 -7.26 16.41
N PRO A 219 -12.18 -7.57 16.15
CA PRO A 219 -11.52 -7.09 14.95
C PRO A 219 -12.14 -7.76 13.72
N GLU A 220 -12.27 -7.00 12.64
CA GLU A 220 -12.78 -7.47 11.36
C GLU A 220 -11.89 -6.99 10.22
N VAL A 221 -11.91 -7.75 9.13
CA VAL A 221 -11.12 -7.47 7.93
C VAL A 221 -12.03 -6.83 6.90
N ILE A 222 -11.67 -5.61 6.48
CA ILE A 222 -12.34 -4.90 5.39
C ILE A 222 -11.48 -5.05 4.15
N ALA A 223 -11.98 -5.83 3.20
CA ALA A 223 -11.29 -6.11 1.95
C ALA A 223 -11.91 -5.29 0.81
N LYS A 224 -11.08 -4.77 -0.10
CA LYS A 224 -11.52 -4.11 -1.33
C LYS A 224 -10.70 -4.55 -2.53
N CYS A 225 -11.39 -4.82 -3.64
CA CYS A 225 -10.77 -4.96 -4.95
C CYS A 225 -10.10 -3.63 -5.30
N VAL A 226 -8.83 -3.67 -5.69
CA VAL A 226 -8.05 -2.47 -6.06
C VAL A 226 -7.82 -2.46 -7.55
N VAL A 227 -7.37 -3.58 -8.11
CA VAL A 227 -7.12 -3.75 -9.53
C VAL A 227 -7.65 -5.13 -9.94
N PRO A 228 -8.77 -5.23 -10.66
CA PRO A 228 -9.18 -6.52 -11.21
C PRO A 228 -8.21 -6.95 -12.32
N ALA A 229 -8.03 -8.26 -12.48
CA ALA A 229 -7.22 -8.82 -13.54
C ALA A 229 -8.05 -8.99 -14.82
N TRP A 230 -7.75 -8.18 -15.83
CA TRP A 230 -8.28 -8.33 -17.19
C TRP A 230 -7.34 -9.10 -18.12
N ARG A 231 -6.07 -9.21 -17.74
CA ARG A 231 -5.03 -9.98 -18.42
C ARG A 231 -4.13 -10.62 -17.37
N ALA A 232 -3.42 -11.67 -17.75
CA ALA A 232 -2.57 -12.42 -16.84
C ALA A 232 -1.46 -11.55 -16.23
N GLU A 233 -0.90 -10.67 -17.05
CA GLU A 233 0.17 -9.74 -16.71
C GLU A 233 -0.27 -8.68 -15.70
N HIS A 234 -1.58 -8.42 -15.57
CA HIS A 234 -2.08 -7.41 -14.63
C HIS A 234 -1.97 -7.84 -13.17
N VAL A 235 -1.95 -9.15 -12.87
CA VAL A 235 -1.81 -9.64 -11.50
C VAL A 235 -0.44 -9.26 -10.92
N PRO A 236 0.71 -9.64 -11.52
CA PRO A 236 2.01 -9.24 -10.99
C PRO A 236 2.22 -7.73 -10.99
N LEU A 237 1.81 -7.02 -12.06
CA LEU A 237 1.98 -5.58 -12.17
C LEU A 237 1.12 -4.83 -11.14
N GLY A 238 -0.14 -5.24 -11.00
CA GLY A 238 -1.05 -4.69 -10.00
C GLY A 238 -0.56 -4.97 -8.58
N ASP A 239 -0.05 -6.17 -8.31
CA ASP A 239 0.43 -6.55 -6.97
C ASP A 239 1.60 -5.65 -6.54
N HIS A 240 2.56 -5.43 -7.43
CA HIS A 240 3.64 -4.47 -7.19
C HIS A 240 3.13 -3.05 -7.00
N LEU A 241 2.25 -2.58 -7.90
CA LEU A 241 1.71 -1.22 -7.85
C LEU A 241 0.97 -0.95 -6.54
N VAL A 242 0.04 -1.83 -6.18
CA VAL A 242 -0.81 -1.65 -5.02
C VAL A 242 0.02 -1.81 -3.73
N THR A 243 0.98 -2.74 -3.70
CA THR A 243 1.92 -2.88 -2.58
C THR A 243 2.72 -1.60 -2.35
N ILE A 244 3.24 -0.98 -3.42
CA ILE A 244 3.97 0.30 -3.34
C ILE A 244 3.05 1.43 -2.86
N LEU A 245 1.87 1.58 -3.45
CA LEU A 245 0.91 2.63 -3.10
C LEU A 245 0.44 2.53 -1.65
N ALA A 246 0.16 1.32 -1.18
CA ALA A 246 -0.26 1.05 0.19
C ALA A 246 0.92 1.06 1.19
N SER A 247 2.16 1.08 0.67
CA SER A 247 3.40 0.84 1.43
C SER A 247 3.27 -0.42 2.31
N SER A 248 2.68 -1.50 1.77
CA SER A 248 2.14 -2.60 2.57
C SER A 248 3.18 -3.58 3.12
N MET A 249 4.46 -3.35 2.86
CA MET A 249 5.55 -4.20 3.33
C MET A 249 5.80 -4.07 4.84
N PHE A 250 6.21 -5.18 5.48
CA PHE A 250 6.54 -5.24 6.91
C PHE A 250 7.59 -4.21 7.34
N TYR A 251 8.59 -3.93 6.49
CA TYR A 251 9.64 -2.94 6.74
C TYR A 251 9.15 -1.48 6.63
N GLN A 252 7.92 -1.27 6.17
CA GLN A 252 7.21 0.01 6.16
C GLN A 252 6.10 0.06 7.24
N GLY A 253 6.08 -0.91 8.16
CA GLY A 253 5.12 -0.99 9.25
C GLY A 253 3.74 -1.45 8.81
N ARG A 254 3.69 -2.42 7.90
CA ARG A 254 2.46 -3.01 7.34
C ARG A 254 2.57 -4.55 7.30
N LEU A 255 1.67 -5.24 6.59
CA LEU A 255 1.38 -6.66 6.85
C LEU A 255 1.93 -7.66 5.81
N ASN A 256 2.48 -7.21 4.68
CA ASN A 256 3.11 -8.09 3.69
C ASN A 256 4.49 -8.53 4.16
N ILE A 257 4.72 -9.84 4.24
CA ILE A 257 6.02 -10.48 4.55
C ILE A 257 6.79 -10.77 3.27
N ASP A 258 6.07 -11.28 2.26
CA ASP A 258 6.61 -11.71 0.98
C ASP A 258 6.66 -10.52 0.03
N GLN A 259 7.61 -10.55 -0.91
CA GLN A 259 7.73 -9.51 -1.91
C GLN A 259 6.56 -9.60 -2.88
N PRO A 260 6.09 -8.47 -3.42
CA PRO A 260 5.10 -8.53 -4.48
C PRO A 260 5.61 -9.38 -5.64
N GLY A 261 4.73 -10.20 -6.21
CA GLY A 261 5.07 -11.19 -7.24
C GLY A 261 5.65 -12.51 -6.74
N ASP A 262 5.96 -12.67 -5.44
CA ASP A 262 6.33 -13.98 -4.90
C ASP A 262 5.13 -14.95 -5.04
N GLY A 263 5.38 -16.16 -5.54
CA GLY A 263 4.33 -17.18 -5.72
C GLY A 263 3.34 -16.89 -6.86
N ILE A 264 3.60 -15.89 -7.70
CA ILE A 264 2.68 -15.46 -8.77
C ILE A 264 2.34 -16.56 -9.78
N GLU A 265 3.24 -17.53 -10.00
CA GLU A 265 3.04 -18.63 -10.95
C GLU A 265 1.79 -19.45 -10.64
N ALA A 266 1.52 -19.70 -9.35
CA ALA A 266 0.33 -20.44 -8.92
C ALA A 266 -0.96 -19.63 -9.21
N GLU A 267 -0.92 -18.32 -9.01
CA GLU A 267 -2.06 -17.44 -9.28
C GLU A 267 -2.28 -17.26 -10.79
N LEU A 268 -1.23 -17.22 -11.60
CA LEU A 268 -1.35 -17.19 -13.06
C LEU A 268 -1.95 -18.50 -13.60
N ALA A 269 -1.65 -19.64 -12.98
CA ALA A 269 -2.27 -20.91 -13.35
C ALA A 269 -3.79 -20.90 -13.09
N LYS A 270 -4.22 -20.43 -11.92
CA LYS A 270 -5.65 -20.28 -11.57
C LYS A 270 -6.37 -19.29 -12.49
N LEU A 271 -5.70 -18.18 -12.84
CA LEU A 271 -6.28 -17.17 -13.70
C LEU A 271 -6.54 -17.69 -15.12
N LYS A 272 -5.67 -18.57 -15.65
CA LYS A 272 -5.92 -19.20 -16.95
C LYS A 272 -7.21 -20.01 -16.95
N GLU A 273 -7.44 -20.78 -15.89
CA GLU A 273 -8.69 -21.52 -15.70
C GLU A 273 -9.91 -20.59 -15.55
N PHE A 274 -9.74 -19.43 -14.91
CA PHE A 274 -10.81 -18.45 -14.78
C PHE A 274 -11.11 -17.72 -16.10
N ALA A 275 -10.09 -17.36 -16.88
CA ALA A 275 -10.20 -16.59 -18.11
C ALA A 275 -10.91 -17.35 -19.24
N GLU A 276 -11.00 -18.67 -19.16
CA GLU A 276 -11.80 -19.51 -20.07
C GLU A 276 -13.33 -19.35 -19.87
N ARG A 277 -13.77 -18.50 -18.92
CA ARG A 277 -15.20 -18.22 -18.66
C ARG A 277 -15.69 -16.98 -19.42
N ASP A 278 -16.87 -17.05 -20.03
CA ASP A 278 -17.44 -16.02 -20.94
C ASP A 278 -17.47 -14.58 -20.40
N LEU A 279 -17.67 -14.40 -19.08
CA LEU A 279 -17.72 -13.08 -18.42
C LEU A 279 -16.42 -12.27 -18.55
N TYR A 280 -15.28 -12.93 -18.73
CA TYR A 280 -13.97 -12.27 -18.78
C TYR A 280 -13.80 -11.41 -20.04
N THR A 281 -14.49 -11.75 -21.13
CA THR A 281 -14.36 -11.08 -22.42
C THR A 281 -14.94 -9.66 -22.40
N GLU A 282 -16.09 -9.46 -21.75
CA GLU A 282 -16.75 -8.14 -21.69
C GLU A 282 -15.94 -7.12 -20.89
N TYR A 283 -15.40 -7.52 -19.73
CA TYR A 283 -14.56 -6.65 -18.91
C TYR A 283 -13.25 -6.28 -19.62
N ARG A 284 -12.66 -7.22 -20.37
CA ARG A 284 -11.43 -6.95 -21.14
C ARG A 284 -11.66 -5.87 -22.19
N VAL A 285 -12.76 -5.93 -22.93
CA VAL A 285 -13.12 -4.92 -23.94
C VAL A 285 -13.34 -3.55 -23.30
N ALA A 286 -14.00 -3.48 -22.14
CA ALA A 286 -14.20 -2.23 -21.42
C ALA A 286 -12.87 -1.61 -20.95
N PHE A 287 -11.95 -2.42 -20.44
CA PHE A 287 -10.61 -1.97 -20.04
C PHE A 287 -9.80 -1.46 -21.23
N GLU A 288 -9.78 -2.19 -22.35
CA GLU A 288 -9.05 -1.78 -23.56
C GLU A 288 -9.53 -0.41 -24.05
N LYS A 289 -10.84 -0.16 -24.00
CA LYS A 289 -11.42 1.15 -24.35
C LYS A 289 -10.98 2.28 -23.40
N GLU A 290 -10.83 2.01 -22.11
CA GLU A 290 -10.29 3.00 -21.16
C GLU A 290 -8.80 3.25 -21.36
N VAL A 291 -8.03 2.21 -21.66
CA VAL A 291 -6.61 2.35 -22.02
C VAL A 291 -6.45 3.22 -23.27
N GLU A 292 -7.26 3.01 -24.32
CA GLU A 292 -7.26 3.84 -25.53
C GLU A 292 -7.58 5.31 -25.23
N LYS A 293 -8.62 5.58 -24.41
CA LYS A 293 -8.96 6.94 -23.98
C LYS A 293 -7.80 7.60 -23.23
N PHE A 294 -7.14 6.87 -22.33
CA PHE A 294 -6.01 7.39 -21.58
C PHE A 294 -4.80 7.67 -22.46
N GLN A 295 -4.48 6.77 -23.40
CA GLN A 295 -3.40 7.00 -24.37
C GLN A 295 -3.67 8.25 -25.22
N ALA A 296 -4.92 8.49 -25.62
CA ALA A 296 -5.31 9.71 -26.32
C ALA A 296 -5.14 10.96 -25.44
N LEU A 297 -5.56 10.91 -24.18
CA LEU A 297 -5.40 12.04 -23.24
C LEU A 297 -3.91 12.32 -22.93
N LYS A 298 -3.10 11.27 -22.75
CA LYS A 298 -1.66 11.39 -22.55
C LYS A 298 -1.00 12.06 -23.73
N LYS A 299 -1.35 11.67 -24.96
CA LYS A 299 -0.85 12.30 -26.19
C LYS A 299 -1.17 13.80 -26.19
N GLN A 300 -2.41 14.19 -25.85
CA GLN A 300 -2.79 15.61 -25.75
C GLN A 300 -2.00 16.36 -24.68
N TYR A 301 -1.75 15.72 -23.53
CA TYR A 301 -0.96 16.30 -22.44
C TYR A 301 0.52 16.48 -22.82
N ASP A 302 1.11 15.49 -23.50
CA ASP A 302 2.49 15.55 -23.98
C ASP A 302 2.64 16.67 -25.03
N GLU A 303 1.70 16.78 -25.97
CA GLU A 303 1.62 17.89 -26.93
C GLU A 303 1.49 19.25 -26.23
N ALA A 304 0.63 19.37 -25.21
CA ALA A 304 0.47 20.60 -24.43
C ALA A 304 1.74 20.97 -23.65
N ASN A 305 2.46 19.99 -23.11
CA ASN A 305 3.73 20.21 -22.41
C ASN A 305 4.85 20.66 -23.35
N GLU A 306 4.91 20.11 -24.56
CA GLU A 306 5.84 20.57 -25.59
C GLU A 306 5.57 22.04 -25.94
N TRP A 307 4.30 22.43 -26.09
CA TRP A 307 3.92 23.84 -26.24
C TRP A 307 4.33 24.72 -25.06
N LEU A 308 4.13 24.27 -23.82
CA LEU A 308 4.57 25.00 -22.64
C LEU A 308 6.09 25.17 -22.59
N TYR A 309 6.84 24.18 -23.07
CA TYR A 309 8.30 24.26 -23.18
C TYR A 309 8.70 25.35 -24.19
N VAL A 310 8.10 25.35 -25.39
CA VAL A 310 8.32 26.38 -26.42
C VAL A 310 8.00 27.78 -25.89
N VAL A 311 6.88 27.96 -25.19
CA VAL A 311 6.49 29.25 -24.60
C VAL A 311 7.49 29.72 -23.52
N ARG A 312 7.99 28.79 -22.69
CA ARG A 312 9.01 29.11 -21.67
C ARG A 312 10.32 29.56 -22.31
N ASP A 313 10.77 28.90 -23.37
CA ASP A 313 12.00 29.28 -24.08
C ASP A 313 11.85 30.59 -24.85
N ALA A 314 10.69 30.82 -25.49
CA ALA A 314 10.38 32.12 -26.11
C ALA A 314 10.39 33.26 -25.08
N ARG A 315 9.83 33.03 -23.89
CA ARG A 315 9.86 34.00 -22.79
C ARG A 315 11.29 34.29 -22.32
N ARG A 316 12.14 33.27 -22.20
CA ARG A 316 13.57 33.43 -21.85
C ARG A 316 14.33 34.24 -22.91
N ALA A 317 14.10 33.95 -24.20
CA ALA A 317 14.71 34.68 -25.30
C ALA A 317 14.30 36.17 -25.30
N LEU A 318 13.00 36.45 -25.08
CA LEU A 318 12.50 37.82 -24.98
C LEU A 318 13.11 38.56 -23.77
N GLN A 319 13.24 37.89 -22.63
CA GLN A 319 13.90 38.46 -21.44
C GLN A 319 15.37 38.78 -21.70
N ALA A 320 16.11 37.90 -22.39
CA ALA A 320 17.51 38.12 -22.76
C ALA A 320 17.65 39.31 -23.73
N TYR A 321 16.81 39.38 -24.76
CA TYR A 321 16.80 40.49 -25.71
C TYR A 321 16.51 41.83 -25.01
N ASN A 322 15.50 41.88 -24.14
CA ASN A 322 15.17 43.09 -23.39
C ASN A 322 16.33 43.54 -22.47
N ALA A 323 17.05 42.60 -21.87
CA ALA A 323 18.24 42.90 -21.07
C ALA A 323 19.38 43.47 -21.93
N GLU A 324 19.60 42.92 -23.13
CA GLU A 324 20.60 43.41 -24.09
C GLU A 324 20.26 44.82 -24.61
N VAL A 325 18.99 45.07 -24.96
CA VAL A 325 18.52 46.40 -25.37
C VAL A 325 18.62 47.41 -24.23
N ALA A 326 18.30 47.00 -23.00
CA ALA A 326 18.46 47.86 -21.82
C ALA A 326 19.94 48.19 -21.55
N GLY A 327 20.84 47.23 -21.73
CA GLY A 327 22.30 47.46 -21.62
C GLY A 327 22.88 48.29 -22.76
N SER A 328 22.30 48.20 -23.96
CA SER A 328 22.71 48.94 -25.15
C SER A 328 22.15 50.36 -25.20
N ARG A 329 21.11 50.66 -24.41
CA ARG A 329 20.59 52.02 -24.19
C ARG A 329 21.39 52.82 -23.14
N ASN A 330 22.72 52.67 -23.12
CA ASN A 330 23.60 53.80 -22.79
C ASN A 330 23.64 54.76 -23.99
N VAL A 331 22.48 55.31 -24.35
CA VAL A 331 22.37 56.47 -25.23
C VAL A 331 22.51 57.69 -24.34
N GLU A 332 23.41 58.57 -24.76
CA GLU A 332 23.52 59.96 -24.34
C GLU A 332 22.19 60.50 -23.83
N VAL A 333 22.24 61.03 -22.61
CA VAL A 333 21.22 61.90 -22.06
C VAL A 333 21.09 63.09 -23.01
N LEU A 334 20.22 62.98 -24.01
CA LEU A 334 19.65 64.13 -24.71
C LEU A 334 18.89 64.90 -23.64
N ARG A 335 19.54 65.95 -23.15
CA ARG A 335 18.97 66.92 -22.22
C ARG A 335 17.60 67.33 -22.74
N SER A 336 16.57 67.02 -21.97
CA SER A 336 15.24 67.60 -22.16
C SER A 336 15.40 69.12 -22.25
N PRO A 337 14.83 69.80 -23.26
CA PRO A 337 14.82 71.25 -23.28
C PRO A 337 14.09 71.75 -22.04
N ASP A 338 14.74 72.69 -21.37
CA ASP A 338 14.27 73.35 -20.15
C ASP A 338 12.94 74.06 -20.43
N ILE A 339 11.84 73.56 -19.85
CA ILE A 339 10.47 74.06 -20.05
C ILE A 339 10.15 75.20 -19.07
N SER A 340 11.16 75.77 -18.41
CA SER A 340 10.99 76.88 -17.47
C SER A 340 10.71 78.24 -18.13
N SER A 341 10.64 78.33 -19.47
CA SER A 341 10.47 79.59 -20.20
C SER A 341 9.07 79.89 -20.78
N PHE A 342 8.02 79.16 -20.41
CA PHE A 342 6.65 79.41 -20.92
C PHE A 342 5.61 79.80 -19.86
N ALA A 343 6.06 80.32 -18.71
CA ALA A 343 5.19 80.84 -17.67
C ALA A 343 5.44 82.33 -17.44
N GLU A 344 5.28 83.16 -18.47
CA GLU A 344 5.09 84.61 -18.34
C GLU A 344 4.55 85.14 -19.68
N GLU A 345 3.60 86.09 -19.59
CA GLU A 345 2.81 86.75 -20.66
C GLU A 345 1.64 85.95 -21.22
N GLU A 346 0.38 86.41 -21.28
CA GLU A 346 -0.32 87.64 -20.90
C GLU A 346 -1.83 87.28 -21.01
N GLN A 347 -2.64 87.60 -20.00
CA GLN A 347 -3.74 88.60 -20.05
C GLN A 347 -4.87 88.36 -21.05
#